data_AF-N1WT55-F1
#
_entry.id   AF-N1WT55-F1
#
_cell.length_a   1.000
_cell.length_b   1.000
_cell.length_c   1.000
_cell.angle_alpha   90.00
_cell.angle_beta   90.00
_cell.angle_gamma   90.00
#
_symmetry.space_group_name_H-M   'P 1'
#
loop_
_entity.id
_entity.type
_entity.pdbx_description
1 polymer ?
#
loop_
_entity_poly.entity_id
_entity_poly.type
_entity_poly.pdbx_seq_one_letter_code
_entity_poly.pdbx_strand_id
1 'polypeptide(L)'
;MKHKSHINISKSGFKVPEGYFDSVDQTMASKVKSKSENSNFGYKVPESYFNDFSLAVPSKESSTKVIKLKELSKWLAAASILAFAVLSALYIDDISPDENLQFSDLDRDMIEDYLDYTMENPEDFIEYENTSSINTIVNDNIVNLKDNDILEYLNDEIEDQDFEND
;
A
#
# COMPACT_ATOMS: atom_id res chain seq x y z
N MET A 1 -16.46 -27.62 -17.16
CA MET A 1 -15.67 -26.59 -16.46
C MET A 1 -16.59 -25.88 -15.47
N LYS A 2 -16.28 -25.90 -14.17
CA LYS A 2 -17.11 -25.31 -13.10
C LYS A 2 -16.44 -24.02 -12.62
N HIS A 3 -17.07 -22.87 -12.83
CA HIS A 3 -16.65 -21.61 -12.20
C HIS A 3 -17.04 -21.62 -10.72
N LYS A 4 -16.05 -21.48 -9.82
CA LYS A 4 -16.28 -21.23 -8.39
C LYS A 4 -16.32 -19.73 -8.17
N SER A 5 -17.44 -19.23 -7.65
CA SER A 5 -17.58 -17.85 -7.17
C SER A 5 -17.13 -17.80 -5.71
N HIS A 6 -16.08 -17.01 -5.43
CA HIS A 6 -15.61 -16.72 -4.08
C HIS A 6 -16.22 -15.38 -3.61
N ILE A 7 -17.46 -15.40 -3.16
CA ILE A 7 -18.05 -14.27 -2.43
C ILE A 7 -18.28 -14.72 -0.99
N ASN A 8 -17.41 -14.26 -0.09
CA ASN A 8 -17.53 -14.50 1.35
C ASN A 8 -18.52 -13.49 1.94
N ILE A 9 -19.81 -13.78 1.85
CA ILE A 9 -20.85 -13.03 2.57
C ILE A 9 -20.70 -13.36 4.05
N SER A 10 -20.08 -12.45 4.79
CA SER A 10 -20.04 -12.49 6.25
C SER A 10 -21.49 -12.47 6.78
N LYS A 11 -21.96 -13.63 7.23
CA LYS A 11 -23.26 -13.74 7.90
C LYS A 11 -23.17 -12.99 9.22
N SER A 12 -23.69 -11.76 9.26
CA SER A 12 -24.01 -11.10 10.52
C SER A 12 -24.80 -12.09 11.39
N GLY A 13 -24.32 -12.36 12.61
CA GLY A 13 -24.94 -13.31 13.54
C GLY A 13 -26.33 -12.90 14.03
N PHE A 14 -26.81 -11.73 13.61
CA PHE A 14 -28.12 -11.18 13.97
C PHE A 14 -29.12 -11.45 12.84
N LYS A 15 -30.18 -12.21 13.16
CA LYS A 15 -31.37 -12.35 12.32
C LYS A 15 -32.54 -11.66 12.99
N VAL A 16 -33.26 -10.83 12.25
CA VAL A 16 -34.54 -10.27 12.71
C VAL A 16 -35.66 -11.29 12.50
N PRO A 17 -36.73 -11.29 13.33
CA PRO A 17 -37.92 -12.09 13.09
C PRO A 17 -38.58 -11.76 11.76
N GLU A 18 -39.27 -12.72 11.18
CA GLU A 18 -40.11 -12.52 10.00
C GLU A 18 -41.17 -11.45 10.29
N GLY A 19 -41.30 -10.46 9.40
CA GLY A 19 -42.24 -9.35 9.54
C GLY A 19 -41.85 -8.23 10.51
N TYR A 20 -40.61 -8.22 11.04
CA TYR A 20 -40.15 -7.20 12.00
C TYR A 20 -40.32 -5.75 11.47
N PHE A 21 -40.16 -5.52 10.17
CA PHE A 21 -40.26 -4.19 9.57
C PHE A 21 -41.62 -3.86 8.96
N ASP A 22 -42.53 -4.83 8.83
CA ASP A 22 -43.78 -4.69 8.07
C ASP A 22 -44.75 -3.64 8.65
N SER A 23 -44.60 -3.35 9.95
CA SER A 23 -45.46 -2.42 10.69
C SER A 23 -44.79 -1.08 11.04
N VAL A 24 -43.51 -0.90 10.71
CA VAL A 24 -42.74 0.30 11.11
C VAL A 24 -43.31 1.55 10.45
N ASP A 25 -43.62 1.48 9.15
CA ASP A 25 -44.16 2.61 8.40
C ASP A 25 -45.54 3.04 8.91
N GLN A 26 -46.41 2.08 9.21
CA GLN A 26 -47.75 2.35 9.74
C GLN A 26 -47.69 2.92 11.16
N THR A 27 -46.78 2.42 11.99
CA THR A 27 -46.59 2.90 13.37
C THR A 27 -46.00 4.32 13.39
N MET A 28 -45.04 4.62 12.50
CA MET A 28 -44.52 5.98 12.35
C MET A 28 -45.59 6.94 11.83
N ALA A 29 -46.32 6.56 10.76
CA ALA A 29 -47.34 7.41 10.16
C ALA A 29 -48.51 7.70 11.12
N SER A 30 -48.95 6.70 11.89
CA SER A 30 -50.01 6.88 12.90
C SER A 30 -49.57 7.80 14.05
N LYS A 31 -48.31 7.67 14.50
CA LYS A 31 -47.75 8.52 15.56
C LYS A 31 -47.60 9.98 15.11
N VAL A 32 -47.23 10.23 13.85
CA VAL A 32 -47.17 11.59 13.29
C VAL A 32 -48.59 12.18 13.14
N LYS A 33 -49.55 11.41 12.62
CA LYS A 33 -50.94 11.88 12.47
C LYS A 33 -51.60 12.21 13.80
N SER A 34 -51.51 11.33 14.79
CA SER A 34 -52.03 11.56 16.15
C SER A 34 -51.39 12.76 16.85
N LYS A 35 -50.11 13.04 16.56
CA LYS A 35 -49.39 14.20 17.11
C LYS A 35 -49.77 15.51 16.41
N SER A 36 -50.18 15.47 15.15
CA SER A 36 -50.57 16.63 14.35
C SER A 36 -51.97 17.18 14.69
N GLU A 37 -52.86 16.35 15.23
CA GLU A 37 -54.23 16.75 15.60
C GLU A 37 -54.29 17.62 16.87
N ASN A 38 -53.23 17.64 17.67
CA ASN A 38 -53.07 18.58 18.77
C ASN A 38 -52.21 19.76 18.32
N SER A 39 -52.84 20.86 17.90
CA SER A 39 -52.20 22.15 17.55
C SER A 39 -51.40 22.80 18.70
N ASN A 40 -51.38 22.17 19.88
CA ASN A 40 -50.57 22.55 21.03
C ASN A 40 -49.20 21.86 21.09
N PHE A 41 -48.82 21.07 20.08
CA PHE A 41 -47.49 20.42 20.07
C PHE A 41 -46.40 21.36 19.54
N GLY A 42 -45.85 22.14 20.48
CA GLY A 42 -44.65 22.95 20.30
C GLY A 42 -44.17 23.44 21.67
N TYR A 43 -42.87 23.61 21.85
CA TYR A 43 -42.37 24.29 23.04
C TYR A 43 -42.79 25.75 22.96
N LYS A 44 -43.79 26.16 23.75
CA LYS A 44 -44.09 27.58 23.94
C LYS A 44 -42.98 28.16 24.80
N VAL A 45 -42.25 29.12 24.25
CA VAL A 45 -41.31 29.90 25.04
C VAL A 45 -42.08 30.73 26.08
N PRO A 46 -41.54 30.92 27.29
CA PRO A 46 -42.11 31.87 28.25
C PRO A 46 -42.24 33.26 27.63
N GLU A 47 -43.26 34.02 28.06
CA GLU A 47 -43.58 35.34 27.52
C GLU A 47 -42.39 36.31 27.56
N SER A 48 -41.47 36.12 28.50
CA SER A 48 -40.28 36.96 28.68
C SER A 48 -38.97 36.38 28.15
N TYR A 49 -38.99 35.25 27.43
CA TYR A 49 -37.77 34.54 27.01
C TYR A 49 -36.81 35.41 26.17
N PHE A 50 -37.35 36.36 25.39
CA PHE A 50 -36.57 37.24 24.53
C PHE A 50 -36.42 38.67 25.07
N ASN A 51 -36.96 38.97 26.26
CA ASN A 51 -36.95 40.35 26.79
C ASN A 51 -35.53 40.85 27.09
N ASP A 52 -34.64 39.95 27.52
CA ASP A 52 -33.24 40.27 27.85
C ASP A 52 -32.26 39.91 26.71
N PHE A 53 -32.78 39.52 25.54
CA PHE A 53 -31.94 39.20 24.39
C PHE A 53 -31.41 40.48 23.73
N SER A 54 -30.19 40.86 24.10
CA SER A 54 -29.43 41.89 23.39
C SER A 54 -28.25 41.25 22.65
N LEU A 55 -28.22 41.43 21.33
CA LEU A 55 -27.04 41.15 20.54
C LEU A 55 -26.00 42.20 20.90
N ALA A 56 -25.04 41.84 21.76
CA ALA A 56 -23.82 42.60 21.92
C ALA A 56 -23.05 42.51 20.60
N VAL A 57 -23.37 43.39 19.65
CA VAL A 57 -22.52 43.59 18.47
C VAL A 57 -21.25 44.23 19.04
N PRO A 58 -20.09 43.55 18.99
CA PRO A 58 -18.87 44.17 19.46
C PRO A 58 -18.71 45.48 18.70
N SER A 59 -18.76 46.59 19.44
CA SER A 59 -18.50 47.91 18.89
C SER A 59 -17.18 47.80 18.15
N LYS A 60 -17.23 48.01 16.84
CA LYS A 60 -16.11 47.83 15.95
C LYS A 60 -15.07 48.88 16.33
N GLU A 61 -14.19 48.54 17.27
CA GLU A 61 -13.06 49.39 17.62
C GLU A 61 -12.20 49.52 16.37
N SER A 62 -12.36 50.68 15.74
CA SER A 62 -11.65 51.08 14.55
C SER A 62 -10.21 51.37 14.93
N SER A 63 -9.33 50.43 14.59
CA SER A 63 -7.95 50.60 14.10
C SER A 63 -6.98 49.57 14.69
N THR A 64 -7.24 48.29 14.47
CA THR A 64 -6.17 47.29 14.52
C THR A 64 -5.08 47.73 13.54
N LYS A 65 -3.88 48.03 14.05
CA LYS A 65 -2.70 48.36 13.24
C LYS A 65 -2.34 47.14 12.39
N VAL A 66 -2.93 47.06 11.20
CA VAL A 66 -2.62 46.02 10.23
C VAL A 66 -1.22 46.27 9.68
N ILE A 67 -0.29 45.39 10.05
CA ILE A 67 1.04 45.38 9.46
C ILE A 67 0.89 44.69 8.10
N LYS A 68 1.17 45.42 7.02
CA LYS A 68 1.17 44.86 5.67
C LYS A 68 2.31 43.84 5.59
N LEU A 69 1.98 42.59 5.23
CA LEU A 69 2.98 41.54 5.01
C LEU A 69 3.81 41.94 3.79
N LYS A 70 5.13 42.07 3.96
CA LYS A 70 6.03 42.30 2.82
C LYS A 70 6.11 41.00 2.04
N GLU A 71 5.63 41.01 0.80
CA GLU A 71 5.79 39.88 -0.11
C GLU A 71 7.28 39.69 -0.38
N LEU A 72 7.84 38.62 0.20
CA LEU A 72 9.20 38.24 -0.09
C LEU A 72 9.22 37.75 -1.54
N SER A 73 10.01 38.43 -2.37
CA SER A 73 10.01 38.24 -3.82
C SER A 73 10.44 36.82 -4.20
N LYS A 74 10.10 36.40 -5.42
CA LYS A 74 10.44 35.07 -5.99
C LYS A 74 11.92 34.68 -5.86
N TRP A 75 12.80 35.67 -5.71
CA TRP A 75 14.23 35.49 -5.48
C TRP A 75 14.55 34.90 -4.12
N LEU A 76 13.75 35.16 -3.08
CA LEU A 76 13.94 34.51 -1.78
C LEU A 76 13.62 33.01 -1.86
N ALA A 77 12.57 32.64 -2.60
CA ALA A 77 12.23 31.24 -2.85
C ALA A 77 13.33 30.53 -3.67
N ALA A 78 13.90 31.20 -4.68
CA ALA A 78 15.02 30.64 -5.43
C ALA A 78 16.30 30.54 -4.57
N ALA A 79 16.58 31.54 -3.74
CA ALA A 79 17.74 31.55 -2.85
C ALA A 79 17.66 30.48 -1.76
N SER A 80 16.45 30.19 -1.23
CA SER A 80 16.29 29.10 -0.25
C SER A 80 16.54 27.74 -0.89
N ILE A 81 16.07 27.50 -2.11
CA ILE A 81 16.33 26.25 -2.86
C ILE A 81 17.84 26.06 -3.07
N LEU A 82 18.55 27.12 -3.49
CA LEU A 82 20.01 27.05 -3.67
C LEU A 82 20.75 26.84 -2.34
N ALA A 83 20.34 27.51 -1.27
CA ALA A 83 20.95 27.36 0.05
C ALA A 83 20.77 25.93 0.58
N PHE A 84 19.58 25.35 0.44
CA PHE A 84 19.35 23.96 0.80
C PHE A 84 20.15 22.99 -0.07
N ALA A 85 20.23 23.20 -1.39
CA ALA A 85 21.03 22.36 -2.26
C ALA A 85 22.53 22.37 -1.90
N VAL A 86 23.07 23.55 -1.57
CA VAL A 86 24.47 23.70 -1.14
C VAL A 86 24.69 23.07 0.24
N LEU A 87 23.80 23.28 1.20
CA LEU A 87 23.87 22.64 2.52
C LEU A 87 23.77 21.11 2.39
N SER A 88 22.82 20.60 1.61
CA SER A 88 22.68 19.17 1.34
C SER A 88 23.94 18.58 0.70
N ALA A 89 24.58 19.29 -0.25
CA ALA A 89 25.82 18.83 -0.87
C ALA A 89 27.02 18.81 0.11
N LEU A 90 27.06 19.71 1.10
CA LEU A 90 28.13 19.72 2.11
C LEU A 90 27.95 18.64 3.19
N TYR A 91 26.72 18.23 3.46
CA TYR A 91 26.38 17.25 4.51
C TYR A 91 26.04 15.86 3.93
N ILE A 92 26.23 15.64 2.62
CA ILE A 92 25.87 14.38 1.95
C ILE A 92 26.70 13.20 2.48
N ASP A 93 27.99 13.42 2.77
CA ASP A 93 28.91 12.38 3.26
C ASP A 93 28.62 11.97 4.71
N ASP A 94 28.06 12.87 5.54
CA ASP A 94 27.68 12.56 6.93
C ASP A 94 26.33 11.84 7.02
N ILE A 95 25.45 12.03 6.04
CA ILE A 95 24.07 11.50 6.06
C ILE A 95 23.92 10.20 5.28
N SER A 96 24.85 9.92 4.37
CA SER A 96 24.90 8.69 3.60
C SER A 96 26.05 7.84 4.12
N PRO A 97 25.83 6.97 5.13
CA PRO A 97 26.83 5.96 5.45
C PRO A 97 27.13 5.18 4.17
N ASP A 98 28.41 4.98 3.89
CA ASP A 98 28.86 4.09 2.82
C ASP A 98 28.41 2.68 3.18
N GLU A 99 27.19 2.32 2.76
CA GLU A 99 26.64 0.99 2.90
C GLU A 99 27.46 0.05 2.01
N ASN A 100 28.57 -0.40 2.56
CA ASN A 100 29.38 -1.48 2.02
C ASN A 100 28.55 -2.76 2.20
N LEU A 101 27.59 -2.97 1.29
CA LEU A 101 26.71 -4.14 1.28
C LEU A 101 27.56 -5.40 1.18
N GLN A 102 27.58 -6.19 2.25
CA GLN A 102 28.22 -7.49 2.28
C GLN A 102 27.17 -8.59 2.27
N PHE A 103 27.53 -9.78 1.78
CA PHE A 103 26.64 -10.94 1.83
C PHE A 103 26.21 -11.32 3.26
N SER A 104 26.94 -10.89 4.29
CA SER A 104 26.56 -11.05 5.69
C SER A 104 25.36 -10.21 6.12
N ASP A 105 25.04 -9.14 5.37
CA ASP A 105 23.91 -8.26 5.64
C ASP A 105 22.61 -8.80 5.03
N LEU A 106 22.71 -9.92 4.29
CA LEU A 106 21.56 -10.59 3.70
C LEU A 106 20.91 -11.50 4.75
N ASP A 107 19.91 -10.95 5.43
CA ASP A 107 19.11 -11.70 6.38
C ASP A 107 18.22 -12.76 5.68
N ARG A 108 17.98 -13.87 6.37
CA ARG A 108 17.20 -15.01 5.86
C ARG A 108 15.81 -14.58 5.35
N ASP A 109 15.16 -13.69 6.09
CA ASP A 109 13.82 -13.19 5.75
C ASP A 109 13.82 -12.41 4.42
N MET A 110 14.90 -11.68 4.13
CA MET A 110 15.05 -10.93 2.88
C MET A 110 15.30 -11.86 1.67
N ILE A 111 15.99 -12.98 1.90
CA ILE A 111 16.16 -14.04 0.89
C ILE A 111 14.81 -14.71 0.62
N GLU A 112 14.06 -15.05 1.67
CA GLU A 112 12.74 -15.68 1.55
C GLU A 112 11.77 -14.77 0.81
N ASP A 113 11.67 -13.49 1.17
CA ASP A 113 10.83 -12.51 0.48
C ASP A 113 11.21 -12.35 -1.00
N TYR A 114 12.50 -12.31 -1.32
CA TYR A 114 12.96 -12.21 -2.71
C TYR A 114 12.55 -13.43 -3.54
N LEU A 115 12.70 -14.64 -2.97
CA LEU A 115 12.33 -15.88 -3.62
C LEU A 115 10.81 -15.99 -3.79
N ASP A 116 10.02 -15.65 -2.77
CA ASP A 116 8.56 -15.64 -2.84
C ASP A 116 8.04 -14.62 -3.87
N TYR A 117 8.70 -13.46 -3.98
CA TYR A 117 8.33 -12.42 -4.93
C TYR A 117 8.72 -12.77 -6.38
N THR A 118 9.92 -13.34 -6.56
CA THR A 118 10.51 -13.56 -7.89
C THR A 118 10.12 -14.92 -8.47
N MET A 119 9.82 -15.91 -7.64
CA MET A 119 9.48 -17.26 -8.06
C MET A 119 7.97 -17.49 -8.00
N GLU A 120 7.39 -17.88 -9.14
CA GLU A 120 5.96 -18.19 -9.24
C GLU A 120 5.57 -19.47 -8.46
N ASN A 121 6.53 -20.39 -8.25
CA ASN A 121 6.39 -21.57 -7.40
C ASN A 121 7.73 -21.91 -6.70
N PRO A 122 7.97 -21.46 -5.46
CA PRO A 122 9.19 -21.80 -4.71
C PRO A 122 9.29 -23.30 -4.33
N GLU A 123 8.16 -24.01 -4.32
CA GLU A 123 8.06 -25.46 -4.04
C GLU A 123 8.69 -26.35 -5.15
N ASP A 124 8.81 -25.85 -6.39
CA ASP A 124 9.44 -26.58 -7.50
C ASP A 124 10.93 -26.86 -7.23
N PHE A 125 11.56 -26.06 -6.36
CA PHE A 125 12.95 -26.26 -5.94
C PHE A 125 13.08 -27.35 -4.86
N ILE A 126 12.05 -27.55 -4.03
CA ILE A 126 12.04 -28.63 -3.03
C ILE A 126 11.93 -29.99 -3.72
N GLU A 127 11.31 -30.06 -4.90
CA GLU A 127 11.28 -31.30 -5.72
C GLU A 127 12.65 -31.65 -6.33
N TYR A 128 13.56 -30.69 -6.48
CA TYR A 128 14.96 -30.96 -6.90
C TYR A 128 15.79 -31.62 -5.78
N GLU A 129 15.38 -31.51 -4.52
CA GLU A 129 16.05 -32.15 -3.38
C GLU A 129 15.74 -33.65 -3.24
N ASN A 130 15.00 -34.24 -4.20
CA ASN A 130 14.97 -35.69 -4.37
C ASN A 130 16.32 -36.15 -4.93
N THR A 131 17.32 -36.29 -4.05
CA THR A 131 18.70 -36.73 -4.31
C THR A 131 18.84 -37.98 -5.19
N SER A 132 17.77 -38.74 -5.37
CA SER A 132 17.69 -39.87 -6.30
C SER A 132 17.81 -39.41 -7.77
N SER A 133 17.22 -38.27 -8.15
CA SER A 133 17.26 -37.76 -9.52
C SER A 133 18.65 -37.22 -9.88
N ILE A 134 19.30 -36.50 -8.96
CA ILE A 134 20.64 -35.95 -9.19
C ILE A 134 21.68 -37.06 -9.31
N ASN A 135 21.67 -38.05 -8.41
CA ASN A 135 22.63 -39.17 -8.50
C ASN A 135 22.45 -39.98 -9.78
N THR A 136 21.21 -40.10 -10.28
CA THR A 136 20.93 -40.77 -11.56
C THR A 136 21.47 -39.95 -12.73
N ILE A 137 21.21 -38.64 -12.76
CA ILE A 137 21.72 -37.73 -13.80
C ILE A 137 23.25 -37.68 -13.79
N VAL A 138 23.90 -37.63 -12.61
CA VAL A 138 25.35 -37.60 -12.48
C VAL A 138 25.98 -38.95 -12.88
N ASN A 139 25.39 -40.08 -12.48
CA ASN A 139 25.93 -41.38 -12.88
C ASN A 139 25.75 -41.65 -14.39
N ASP A 140 24.61 -41.27 -14.95
CA ASP A 140 24.32 -41.50 -16.37
C ASP A 140 25.14 -40.56 -17.28
N ASN A 141 25.34 -39.30 -16.89
CA ASN A 141 25.97 -38.29 -17.76
C ASN A 141 27.43 -37.99 -17.41
N ILE A 142 27.89 -38.20 -16.17
CA ILE A 142 29.26 -37.83 -15.74
C ILE A 142 30.11 -39.07 -15.49
N VAL A 143 29.58 -40.10 -14.82
CA VAL A 143 30.38 -41.30 -14.47
C VAL A 143 30.57 -42.25 -15.66
N ASN A 144 29.60 -42.31 -16.57
CA ASN A 144 29.66 -43.13 -17.79
C ASN A 144 30.17 -42.37 -19.02
N LEU A 145 30.57 -41.10 -18.87
CA LEU A 145 31.10 -40.29 -19.96
C LEU A 145 32.44 -40.88 -20.42
N LYS A 146 32.53 -41.32 -21.69
CA LYS A 146 33.77 -41.88 -22.22
C LYS A 146 34.64 -40.77 -22.80
N ASP A 147 35.96 -40.95 -22.70
CA ASP A 147 36.93 -40.00 -23.26
C ASP A 147 36.66 -39.69 -24.74
N ASN A 148 36.22 -40.67 -25.53
CA ASN A 148 35.87 -40.46 -26.94
C ASN A 148 34.68 -39.51 -27.13
N ASP A 149 33.67 -39.56 -26.26
CA ASP A 149 32.48 -38.70 -26.36
C ASP A 149 32.86 -37.24 -26.05
N ILE A 150 33.81 -37.05 -25.12
CA ILE A 150 34.40 -35.74 -24.79
C ILE A 150 35.24 -35.24 -25.97
N LEU A 151 36.05 -36.10 -26.57
CA LEU A 151 36.89 -35.74 -27.72
C LEU A 151 36.05 -35.40 -28.96
N GLU A 152 34.94 -36.12 -29.19
CA GLU A 152 34.00 -35.83 -30.28
C GLU A 152 33.33 -34.48 -30.07
N TYR A 153 32.79 -34.21 -28.87
CA TYR A 153 32.21 -32.90 -28.55
C TYR A 153 33.21 -31.75 -28.68
N LEU A 154 34.43 -31.93 -28.17
CA LEU A 154 35.47 -30.91 -28.31
C LEU A 154 35.90 -30.73 -29.75
N ASN A 155 35.94 -31.79 -30.56
CA ASN A 155 36.31 -31.69 -31.97
C ASN A 155 35.22 -30.97 -32.77
N ASP A 156 33.94 -31.27 -32.54
CA ASP A 156 32.81 -30.57 -33.16
C ASP A 156 32.82 -29.07 -32.80
N GLU A 157 33.02 -28.74 -31.52
CA GLU A 157 33.03 -27.34 -31.07
C GLU A 157 34.31 -26.58 -31.52
N ILE A 158 35.40 -27.31 -31.80
CA ILE A 158 36.63 -26.75 -32.38
C ILE A 158 36.51 -26.60 -33.90
N GLU A 159 35.82 -27.50 -34.61
CA GLU A 159 35.50 -27.36 -36.04
C GLU A 159 34.56 -26.17 -36.29
N ASP A 160 33.60 -25.94 -35.39
CA ASP A 160 32.77 -24.73 -35.42
C ASP A 160 33.54 -23.45 -35.05
N GLN A 161 34.73 -23.59 -34.45
CA GLN A 161 35.74 -22.54 -34.24
C GLN A 161 36.90 -22.63 -35.23
N ASP A 162 36.66 -23.08 -36.46
CA ASP A 162 37.52 -22.68 -37.57
C ASP A 162 37.49 -21.15 -37.65
N PHE A 163 38.49 -20.56 -37.00
CA PHE A 163 38.88 -19.18 -37.14
C PHE A 163 38.86 -18.84 -38.63
N GLU A 164 37.98 -17.90 -39.02
CA GLU A 164 38.23 -17.03 -40.16
C GLU A 164 39.60 -16.37 -39.94
N ASN A 165 40.66 -17.10 -40.27
CA ASN A 165 41.96 -16.54 -40.56
C ASN A 165 41.88 -16.11 -42.02
N ASP A 166 41.95 -14.79 -42.21
CA ASP A 166 42.18 -14.03 -43.46
C ASP A 166 42.49 -14.83 -44.75
#